data_AF-A0A7D9I5S9-F1
#
_entry.id   AF-A0A7D9I5S9-F1
#
_cell.length_a   1.000
_cell.length_b   1.000
_cell.length_c   1.000
_cell.angle_alpha   90.00
_cell.angle_beta   90.00
_cell.angle_gamma   90.00
#
_symmetry.space_group_name_H-M   'P 1'
#
loop_
_entity.id
_entity.type
_entity.pdbx_description
1 polymer ?
#
loop_
_entity_poly.entity_id
_entity_poly.type
_entity_poly.pdbx_seq_one_letter_code
_entity_poly.pdbx_strand_id
1 'polypeptide(L)'
;NLRCFVDKSEGTDCSWQRVLLTEDKNEAEKFLVANGYTFKWEGKTLVYWSDASPTITHPLTGKKFWFNQVHSCHASYFKAMPMYEESDLADEKYPAHTIHADGDIIDPDDLDKVRRTGWSTAVGVSLEESDVLFLDNLAVLHSRLSFDGERIVTTANLY
;
A
#
# COMPACT_ATOMS: atom_id res chain seq x y z
N ASN A 1 5.49 -9.05 1.84
CA ASN A 1 5.19 -7.59 1.72
C ASN A 1 5.75 -6.90 2.95
N LEU A 2 6.85 -6.16 2.82
CA LEU A 2 7.54 -5.47 3.91
C LEU A 2 7.10 -4.00 4.01
N ARG A 3 6.98 -3.52 5.25
CA ARG A 3 6.70 -2.15 5.65
C ARG A 3 7.82 -1.66 6.56
N CYS A 4 8.29 -0.43 6.35
CA CYS A 4 9.32 0.21 7.17
C CYS A 4 8.89 1.63 7.51
N PHE A 5 8.63 1.89 8.80
CA PHE A 5 8.16 3.19 9.26
C PHE A 5 9.00 3.67 10.44
N VAL A 6 9.58 4.85 10.29
CA VAL A 6 10.35 5.50 11.35
C VAL A 6 9.42 6.10 12.40
N ASP A 7 10.00 6.57 13.49
CA ASP A 7 9.25 7.26 14.53
C ASP A 7 8.78 8.63 14.08
N LYS A 8 7.64 9.10 14.60
CA LYS A 8 7.17 10.46 14.36
C LYS A 8 8.20 11.55 14.74
N SER A 9 9.15 11.26 15.64
CA SER A 9 10.24 12.20 15.96
C SER A 9 11.14 12.55 14.78
N GLU A 10 11.15 11.72 13.73
CA GLU A 10 11.93 11.97 12.51
C GLU A 10 11.23 12.93 11.54
N GLY A 11 10.05 13.47 11.88
CA GLY A 11 9.37 14.48 11.08
C GLY A 11 8.79 13.97 9.75
N THR A 12 8.55 12.66 9.63
CA THR A 12 7.92 12.06 8.45
C THR A 12 6.40 11.98 8.57
N ASP A 13 5.71 12.11 7.44
CA ASP A 13 4.26 11.84 7.32
C ASP A 13 3.91 10.34 7.34
N CYS A 14 4.91 9.45 7.28
CA CYS A 14 4.73 8.00 7.28
C CYS A 14 5.34 7.34 8.53
N SER A 15 4.99 7.84 9.72
CA SER A 15 5.42 7.22 10.98
C SER A 15 4.60 5.99 11.34
N TRP A 16 5.19 5.06 12.10
CA TRP A 16 4.48 3.86 12.56
C TRP A 16 3.26 4.22 13.40
N GLN A 17 3.32 5.32 14.17
CA GLN A 17 2.19 5.80 14.98
C GLN A 17 1.01 6.21 14.11
N ARG A 18 1.27 6.89 13.00
CA ARG A 18 0.22 7.35 12.08
C ARG A 18 -0.37 6.19 11.28
N VAL A 19 0.45 5.21 10.92
CA VAL A 19 0.00 4.05 10.14
C VAL A 19 -0.80 3.06 11.00
N LEU A 20 -0.36 2.82 12.24
CA LEU A 20 -1.02 1.88 13.16
C LEU A 20 -2.03 2.56 14.10
N LEU A 21 -2.16 3.89 14.03
CA LEU A 21 -3.08 4.71 14.82
C LEU A 21 -2.91 4.52 16.34
N THR A 22 -1.67 4.37 16.81
CA THR A 22 -1.34 4.23 18.23
C THR A 22 -0.01 4.88 18.57
N GLU A 23 0.15 5.28 19.82
CA GLU A 23 1.37 5.83 20.41
C GLU A 23 2.13 4.79 21.25
N ASP A 24 1.51 3.63 21.54
CA ASP A 24 2.08 2.57 22.36
C ASP A 24 2.64 1.44 21.49
N LYS A 25 3.92 1.13 21.69
CA LYS A 25 4.58 0.00 21.03
C LYS A 25 3.88 -1.31 21.34
N ASN A 26 3.42 -1.53 22.57
CA ASN A 26 2.76 -2.79 22.93
C ASN A 26 1.42 -2.97 22.21
N GLU A 27 0.68 -1.88 21.98
CA GLU A 27 -0.55 -1.92 21.18
C GLU A 27 -0.25 -2.22 19.71
N ALA A 28 0.78 -1.57 19.15
CA ALA A 28 1.26 -1.86 17.80
C ALA A 28 1.65 -3.34 17.64
N GLU A 29 2.43 -3.88 18.57
CA GLU A 29 2.86 -5.29 18.55
C GLU A 29 1.69 -6.26 18.65
N LYS A 30 0.73 -6.01 19.55
CA LYS A 30 -0.50 -6.82 19.65
C LYS A 30 -1.29 -6.81 18.36
N PHE A 31 -1.44 -5.64 17.74
CA PHE A 31 -2.11 -5.50 16.46
C PHE A 31 -1.40 -6.32 15.37
N LEU A 32 -0.07 -6.23 15.28
CA LEU A 32 0.71 -6.97 14.29
C LEU A 32 0.58 -8.48 14.46
N VAL A 33 0.72 -8.98 15.69
CA VAL A 33 0.56 -10.42 16.00
C VAL A 33 -0.85 -10.89 15.69
N ALA A 34 -1.88 -10.15 16.10
CA ALA A 34 -3.28 -10.52 15.87
C ALA A 34 -3.63 -10.60 14.37
N ASN A 35 -2.93 -9.84 13.53
CA ASN A 35 -3.12 -9.83 12.07
C ASN A 35 -2.09 -10.70 11.31
N GLY A 36 -1.30 -11.51 12.01
CA GLY A 36 -0.36 -12.46 11.39
C GLY A 36 0.88 -11.83 10.77
N TYR A 37 1.27 -10.63 11.20
CA TYR A 37 2.51 -10.00 10.76
C TYR A 37 3.70 -10.49 11.60
N THR A 38 4.84 -10.66 10.93
CA THR A 38 6.15 -10.71 11.59
C THR A 38 6.69 -9.29 11.67
N PHE A 39 7.37 -8.94 12.75
CA PHE A 39 7.93 -7.61 12.93
C PHE A 39 9.25 -7.61 13.69
N LYS A 40 9.99 -6.52 13.56
CA LYS A 40 11.18 -6.18 14.35
C LYS A 40 11.27 -4.68 14.57
N TRP A 41 11.96 -4.30 15.64
CA TRP A 41 12.34 -2.93 15.90
C TRP A 41 13.82 -2.71 15.59
N GLU A 42 14.11 -1.64 14.85
CA GLU A 42 15.46 -1.16 14.58
C GLU A 42 15.61 0.22 15.25
N GLY A 43 15.97 0.21 16.53
CA GLY A 43 15.92 1.41 17.37
C GLY A 43 14.48 1.90 17.54
N LYS A 44 14.14 3.04 16.92
CA LYS A 44 12.77 3.58 16.90
C LYS A 44 11.99 3.28 15.62
N THR A 45 12.61 2.61 14.65
CA THR A 45 11.98 2.23 13.40
C THR A 45 11.27 0.89 13.54
N LEU A 46 10.02 0.82 13.11
CA LEU A 46 9.25 -0.41 13.03
C LEU A 46 9.37 -0.99 11.62
N VAL A 47 9.77 -2.26 11.54
CA VAL A 47 9.74 -3.04 10.29
C VAL A 47 8.81 -4.21 10.49
N TYR A 48 7.81 -4.38 9.63
CA TYR A 48 6.90 -5.54 9.69
C TYR A 48 6.54 -6.06 8.30
N TRP A 49 6.23 -7.34 8.20
CA TRP A 49 5.92 -8.00 6.93
C TRP A 49 5.00 -9.20 7.12
N SER A 50 4.34 -9.58 6.04
CA SER A 50 3.59 -10.83 5.92
C SER A 50 3.65 -11.38 4.50
N ASP A 51 3.41 -12.68 4.39
CA ASP A 51 3.16 -13.36 3.13
C ASP A 51 1.66 -13.36 2.83
N ALA A 52 1.31 -13.11 1.57
CA ALA A 52 -0.07 -13.06 1.14
C ALA A 52 -0.19 -13.63 -0.28
N SER A 53 -1.32 -14.27 -0.54
CA SER A 53 -1.69 -14.64 -1.91
C SER A 53 -1.81 -13.36 -2.76
N PRO A 54 -1.30 -13.35 -4.01
CA PRO A 54 -1.45 -12.20 -4.90
C PRO A 54 -2.91 -12.01 -5.38
N THR A 55 -3.75 -13.01 -5.14
CA THR A 55 -5.12 -13.08 -5.65
C THR A 55 -6.12 -13.46 -4.57
N ILE A 56 -7.36 -13.03 -4.75
CA ILE A 56 -8.51 -13.44 -3.93
C ILE A 56 -9.58 -14.09 -4.80
N THR A 57 -10.36 -15.00 -4.22
CA THR A 57 -11.56 -15.55 -4.86
C THR A 57 -12.78 -14.80 -4.34
N HIS A 58 -13.54 -14.19 -5.24
CA HIS A 58 -14.76 -13.47 -4.88
C HIS A 58 -15.82 -14.45 -4.34
N PRO A 59 -16.36 -14.24 -3.13
CA PRO A 59 -17.20 -15.22 -2.46
C PRO A 59 -18.53 -15.50 -3.18
N LEU A 60 -19.13 -14.49 -3.81
CA LEU A 60 -20.40 -14.66 -4.53
C LEU A 60 -20.24 -15.23 -5.95
N THR A 61 -19.22 -14.79 -6.70
CA THR A 61 -19.07 -15.14 -8.13
C THR A 61 -18.12 -16.32 -8.36
N GLY A 62 -17.30 -16.68 -7.37
CA GLY A 62 -16.24 -17.69 -7.50
C GLY A 62 -15.08 -17.26 -8.41
N LYS A 63 -15.09 -16.05 -8.97
CA LYS A 63 -14.03 -15.55 -9.85
C LYS A 63 -12.78 -15.19 -9.04
N LYS A 64 -11.62 -15.44 -9.63
CA LYS A 64 -10.31 -15.09 -9.07
C LYS A 64 -9.91 -13.70 -9.55
N PHE A 65 -9.58 -12.80 -8.62
CA PHE A 65 -9.19 -11.41 -8.90
C PHE A 65 -7.76 -11.13 -8.42
N TRP A 66 -7.09 -10.21 -9.12
CA TRP A 66 -5.82 -9.64 -8.69
C TRP A 66 -6.06 -8.70 -7.51
N PHE A 67 -5.64 -9.13 -6.31
CA PHE A 67 -5.95 -8.44 -5.06
C PHE A 67 -4.70 -8.33 -4.21
N ASN A 68 -3.82 -7.43 -4.64
CA ASN A 68 -2.62 -7.04 -3.92
C ASN A 68 -2.20 -5.64 -4.36
N GLN A 69 -1.20 -5.09 -3.69
CA GLN A 69 -0.70 -3.74 -3.95
C GLN A 69 0.75 -3.72 -4.44
N VAL A 70 1.23 -4.77 -5.11
CA VAL A 70 2.65 -4.87 -5.51
C VAL A 70 3.14 -3.67 -6.34
N HIS A 71 2.25 -3.10 -7.16
CA HIS A 71 2.55 -1.96 -8.03
C HIS A 71 2.92 -0.68 -7.28
N SER A 72 2.34 -0.46 -6.09
CA SER A 72 2.56 0.71 -5.22
C SER A 72 3.35 0.38 -3.94
N CYS A 73 3.42 -0.90 -3.55
CA CYS A 73 4.12 -1.38 -2.35
C CYS A 73 5.50 -1.97 -2.66
N HIS A 74 6.11 -1.53 -3.75
CA HIS A 74 7.48 -1.87 -4.14
C HIS A 74 8.37 -0.64 -4.06
N ALA A 75 9.64 -0.79 -3.66
CA ALA A 75 10.56 0.34 -3.48
C ALA A 75 10.67 1.25 -4.72
N SER A 76 10.61 0.65 -5.92
CA SER A 76 10.64 1.41 -7.19
C SER A 76 9.50 2.44 -7.32
N TYR A 77 8.37 2.26 -6.64
CA TYR A 77 7.29 3.25 -6.63
C TYR A 77 7.70 4.51 -5.88
N PHE A 78 8.34 4.35 -4.72
CA PHE A 78 8.82 5.46 -3.90
C PHE A 78 10.04 6.13 -4.54
N LYS A 79 10.97 5.37 -5.12
CA LYS A 79 12.12 5.91 -5.87
C LYS A 79 11.72 6.83 -7.03
N ALA A 80 10.53 6.65 -7.58
CA ALA A 80 9.99 7.49 -8.65
C ALA A 80 9.29 8.76 -8.11
N MET A 81 9.17 8.93 -6.80
CA MET A 81 8.54 10.12 -6.20
C MET A 81 9.56 11.25 -6.02
N PRO A 82 9.16 12.52 -6.25
CA PRO A 82 10.06 13.67 -6.06
C PRO A 82 10.68 13.75 -4.66
N MET A 83 9.95 13.32 -3.62
CA MET A 83 10.44 13.35 -2.24
C MET A 83 11.59 12.38 -1.95
N TYR A 84 11.87 11.43 -2.85
CA TYR A 84 12.94 10.44 -2.73
C TYR A 84 13.95 10.52 -3.89
N GLU A 85 13.90 11.57 -4.72
CA GLU A 85 14.73 11.70 -5.93
C GLU A 85 16.24 11.65 -5.63
N GLU A 86 16.68 12.23 -4.51
CA GLU A 86 18.08 12.22 -4.06
C GLU A 86 18.37 11.15 -2.98
N SER A 87 17.49 10.17 -2.83
CA SER A 87 17.58 9.18 -1.75
C SER A 87 18.42 7.96 -2.16
N ASP A 88 19.48 7.67 -1.40
CA ASP A 88 20.30 6.45 -1.52
C ASP A 88 19.86 5.33 -0.56
N LEU A 89 18.58 5.31 -0.19
CA LEU A 89 18.06 4.28 0.73
C LEU A 89 18.10 2.90 0.08
N ALA A 90 18.45 1.89 0.88
CA ALA A 90 18.23 0.49 0.52
C ALA A 90 16.72 0.23 0.34
N ASP A 91 16.36 -0.73 -0.51
CA ASP A 91 14.98 -0.98 -0.93
C ASP A 91 14.04 -1.23 0.26
N GLU A 92 14.50 -1.98 1.26
CA GLU A 92 13.78 -2.31 2.49
C GLU A 92 13.60 -1.13 3.45
N LYS A 93 14.25 0.01 3.19
CA LYS A 93 14.14 1.22 4.00
C LYS A 93 13.10 2.21 3.47
N TYR A 94 12.57 1.99 2.26
CA TYR A 94 11.40 2.72 1.80
C TYR A 94 10.14 2.31 2.58
N PRO A 95 9.07 3.13 2.58
CA PRO A 95 7.85 2.82 3.33
C PRO A 95 7.28 1.43 3.05
N ALA A 96 7.53 0.90 1.84
CA ALA A 96 7.27 -0.49 1.53
C ALA A 96 8.21 -1.07 0.47
N HIS A 97 8.43 -2.38 0.59
CA HIS A 97 9.09 -3.18 -0.43
C HIS A 97 8.48 -4.60 -0.49
N THR A 98 8.06 -5.03 -1.67
CA THR A 98 7.41 -6.33 -1.86
C THR A 98 8.29 -7.22 -2.72
N ILE A 99 8.59 -8.41 -2.22
CA ILE A 99 9.35 -9.46 -2.90
C ILE A 99 8.48 -10.73 -3.00
N HIS A 100 8.94 -11.73 -3.75
CA HIS A 100 8.32 -13.04 -3.74
C HIS A 100 8.46 -13.69 -2.35
N ALA A 101 7.51 -14.57 -2.00
CA ALA A 101 7.46 -15.18 -0.66
C ALA A 101 8.63 -16.16 -0.39
N ASP A 102 9.29 -16.64 -1.44
CA ASP A 102 10.53 -17.42 -1.37
C ASP A 102 11.79 -16.56 -1.16
N GLY A 103 11.64 -15.23 -1.19
CA GLY A 103 12.73 -14.26 -1.01
C GLY A 103 13.26 -13.67 -2.32
N ASP A 104 12.79 -14.14 -3.48
CA ASP A 104 13.27 -13.64 -4.77
C ASP A 104 12.76 -12.22 -5.05
N ILE A 105 13.62 -11.43 -5.68
CA ILE A 105 13.25 -10.08 -6.13
C ILE A 105 12.31 -10.17 -7.32
N ILE A 106 11.27 -9.34 -7.31
CA ILE A 106 10.31 -9.28 -8.42
C ILE A 106 11.00 -8.66 -9.64
N ASP A 107 10.85 -9.31 -10.79
CA ASP A 107 11.34 -8.79 -12.06
C ASP A 107 10.76 -7.38 -12.32
N PRO A 108 11.60 -6.36 -12.54
CA PRO A 108 11.14 -5.01 -12.90
C PRO A 108 10.17 -5.00 -14.09
N ASP A 109 10.37 -5.88 -15.09
CA ASP A 109 9.49 -5.97 -16.25
C ASP A 109 8.08 -6.45 -15.88
N ASP A 110 7.95 -7.31 -14.86
CA ASP A 110 6.66 -7.76 -14.37
C ASP A 110 5.92 -6.67 -13.60
N LEU A 111 6.64 -5.86 -12.80
CA LEU A 111 6.06 -4.68 -12.14
C LEU A 111 5.54 -3.68 -13.17
N ASP A 112 6.31 -3.46 -14.24
CA ASP A 112 5.93 -2.56 -15.33
C ASP A 112 4.71 -3.07 -16.10
N LYS A 113 4.64 -4.38 -16.38
CA LYS A 113 3.44 -4.99 -16.98
C LYS A 113 2.21 -4.73 -16.11
N VAL A 114 2.29 -4.99 -14.80
CA VAL A 114 1.15 -4.76 -13.88
C VAL A 114 0.71 -3.30 -13.89
N ARG A 115 1.65 -2.35 -13.82
CA ARG A 115 1.35 -0.91 -13.86
C ARG A 115 0.72 -0.48 -15.18
N ARG A 116 1.27 -0.93 -16.31
CA ARG A 116 0.74 -0.64 -17.65
C ARG A 116 -0.65 -1.23 -17.84
N THR A 117 -0.88 -2.47 -17.41
CA THR A 117 -2.21 -3.08 -17.45
C THR A 117 -3.20 -2.24 -16.64
N GLY A 118 -2.88 -1.91 -15.39
CA GLY A 118 -3.74 -1.08 -14.54
C GLY A 118 -4.11 0.26 -15.19
N TRP A 119 -3.13 0.95 -15.78
CA TRP A 119 -3.36 2.19 -16.50
C TRP A 119 -4.20 2.01 -17.77
N SER A 120 -3.90 1.00 -18.59
CA SER A 120 -4.60 0.73 -19.86
C SER A 120 -6.06 0.34 -19.68
N THR A 121 -6.42 -0.19 -18.51
CA THR A 121 -7.79 -0.59 -18.17
C THR A 121 -8.49 0.41 -17.26
N ALA A 122 -7.83 1.51 -16.89
CA ALA A 122 -8.41 2.50 -16.00
C ALA A 122 -9.55 3.27 -16.69
N VAL A 123 -10.60 3.54 -15.92
CA VAL A 123 -11.71 4.39 -16.34
C VAL A 123 -11.68 5.66 -15.48
N GLY A 124 -11.51 6.81 -16.12
CA GLY A 124 -11.59 8.10 -15.45
C GLY A 124 -13.04 8.45 -15.12
N VAL A 125 -13.31 8.75 -13.85
CA VAL A 125 -14.62 9.21 -13.38
C VAL A 125 -14.49 10.65 -12.90
N SER A 126 -15.18 11.57 -13.56
CA SER A 126 -15.24 12.98 -13.17
C SER A 126 -16.40 13.19 -12.22
N LEU A 127 -16.18 12.93 -10.94
CA LEU A 127 -17.21 13.09 -9.91
C LEU A 127 -17.58 14.57 -9.72
N GLU A 128 -18.87 14.84 -9.72
CA GLU A 128 -19.48 16.10 -9.33
C GLU A 128 -20.00 16.06 -7.88
N GLU A 129 -20.44 17.21 -7.38
CA GLU A 129 -21.05 17.28 -6.05
C GLU A 129 -22.29 16.38 -5.99
N SER A 130 -22.42 15.63 -4.89
CA SER A 130 -23.50 14.65 -4.67
C SER A 130 -23.43 13.36 -5.51
N ASP A 131 -22.43 13.20 -6.38
CA ASP A 131 -22.21 11.90 -7.03
C ASP A 131 -21.82 10.82 -6.02
N VAL A 132 -22.32 9.61 -6.25
CA VAL A 132 -21.98 8.42 -5.47
C VAL A 132 -21.37 7.38 -6.39
N LEU A 133 -20.09 7.06 -6.16
CA LEU A 133 -19.42 5.97 -6.84
C LEU A 133 -19.47 4.72 -5.96
N PHE A 134 -20.15 3.69 -6.45
CA PHE A 134 -20.19 2.38 -5.81
C PHE A 134 -19.24 1.42 -6.52
N LEU A 135 -18.37 0.74 -5.75
CA LEU A 135 -17.36 -0.16 -6.28
C LEU A 135 -17.38 -1.48 -5.48
N ASP A 136 -17.27 -2.59 -6.19
CA ASP A 136 -16.91 -3.87 -5.59
C ASP A 136 -15.39 -3.86 -5.31
N ASN A 137 -15.03 -3.70 -4.03
CA ASN A 137 -13.64 -3.59 -3.62
C ASN A 137 -12.79 -4.83 -3.95
N LEU A 138 -13.41 -6.01 -4.10
CA LEU A 138 -12.68 -7.23 -4.48
C LEU A 138 -12.35 -7.27 -5.97
N ALA A 139 -13.16 -6.61 -6.80
CA ALA A 139 -13.07 -6.65 -8.25
C ALA A 139 -12.43 -5.38 -8.86
N VAL A 140 -12.44 -4.26 -8.14
CA VAL A 140 -12.02 -2.96 -8.69
C VAL A 140 -10.90 -2.33 -7.87
N LEU A 141 -9.76 -2.10 -8.51
CA LEU A 141 -8.72 -1.19 -8.03
C LEU A 141 -9.13 0.24 -8.32
N HIS A 142 -8.90 1.15 -7.36
CA HIS A 142 -9.19 2.57 -7.51
C HIS A 142 -7.96 3.40 -7.11
N SER A 143 -7.85 4.58 -7.71
CA SER A 143 -6.81 5.56 -7.44
C SER A 143 -7.34 6.94 -7.82
N ARG A 144 -6.50 7.97 -7.71
CA ARG A 144 -6.80 9.32 -8.14
C ARG A 144 -5.66 9.90 -8.97
N LEU A 145 -6.01 10.79 -9.89
CA LEU A 145 -5.05 11.71 -10.48
C LEU A 145 -4.74 12.86 -9.50
N SER A 146 -3.68 13.60 -9.81
CA SER A 146 -3.45 14.91 -9.20
C SER A 146 -4.62 15.85 -9.48
N PHE A 147 -4.89 16.76 -8.56
CA PHE A 147 -5.94 17.77 -8.68
C PHE A 147 -5.49 19.05 -7.99
N ASP A 148 -6.07 20.17 -8.38
CA ASP A 148 -5.83 21.49 -7.80
C ASP A 148 -7.07 21.96 -7.03
N GLY A 149 -6.86 22.85 -6.05
CA GLY A 149 -7.93 23.47 -5.29
C GLY A 149 -8.56 22.59 -4.21
N GLU A 150 -9.64 23.09 -3.61
CA GLU A 150 -10.38 22.37 -2.58
C GLU A 150 -11.23 21.27 -3.20
N ARG A 151 -11.08 20.04 -2.69
CA ARG A 151 -11.88 18.89 -3.09
C ARG A 151 -12.14 18.01 -1.89
N ILE A 152 -13.40 17.76 -1.59
CA ILE A 152 -13.81 16.88 -0.50
C ILE A 152 -14.46 15.63 -1.11
N VAL A 153 -13.95 14.47 -0.75
CA VAL A 153 -14.54 13.17 -1.08
C VAL A 153 -14.67 12.39 0.22
N THR A 154 -15.87 11.92 0.54
CA THR A 154 -16.13 11.05 1.68
C THR A 154 -16.19 9.60 1.22
N THR A 155 -15.80 8.68 2.11
CA THR A 155 -15.80 7.24 1.81
C THR A 155 -16.42 6.47 2.96
N ALA A 156 -17.03 5.33 2.65
CA ALA A 156 -17.57 4.40 3.62
C ALA A 156 -17.41 2.97 3.09
N ASN A 157 -17.14 2.03 3.99
CA ASN A 157 -17.22 0.61 3.69
C ASN A 157 -18.59 0.10 4.12
N LEU A 158 -19.29 -0.59 3.23
CA LEU A 158 -20.49 -1.35 3.58
C LEU A 158 -20.05 -2.76 3.99
N TYR A 159 -20.34 -3.15 5.23
CA TYR A 159 -20.07 -4.48 5.77
C TYR A 159 -21.31 -5.35 5.70
#